data_AF-A0A7S2L9X6-F1
#
_entry.id   AF-A0A7S2L9X6-F1
#
_cell.length_a   1.000
_cell.length_b   1.000
_cell.length_c   1.000
_cell.angle_alpha   90.00
_cell.angle_beta   90.00
_cell.angle_gamma   90.00
#
_symmetry.space_group_name_H-M   'P 1'
#
loop_
_entity.id
_entity.type
_entity.pdbx_description
1 polymer ?
#
loop_
_entity_poly.entity_id
_entity_poly.type
_entity_poly.pdbx_seq_one_letter_code
_entity_poly.pdbx_strand_id
1 'polypeptide(L)'
;RAAAAQRAAEAQAKREAAAAQAQAKKEAAAAEAQRKREEAQAKREAAAAEAQAKREAAAKATKAEQTVAAAKPSVTISLFGFGGQKNTEEEPVKKTRAKPAPRGVPVLSRWRLNRDGSISGFISGSPSFDDGDAITTSAITKGDVVGGNIVQTGSGSRYYLDAATEKSGSSRGGGFSLFGRKKVVKTVDTSKKEVADTRAQKAAEAEAKREALAQAKAEQAAKRAEAAEAKRAAAAQRAAEAQAKREAAAAQAQAKKEAAAAEAQRKREEAQAKREAAAAEAQAKREAAAKATKAEQTVAAAKPSVTISLFGFGGQKNTEEEPVKKTRAKPAPRGVPVLSRWRLNRDGSISGFISGSPSFDDGDAITTSAITKGDVVGGNIVQTGSGSRYYLDAATEKSGSSRGGGFSLFGRKKVVKTVDTSKKEVADTRAQKAAEAEAKREALAQAKAEQAAKRAEAAEAKRAAAAQR
;
A
#
# COMPACT_ATOMS: atom_id res chain seq x y z
N ARG A 1 11.71 19.02 66.04
CA ARG A 1 11.10 17.73 65.62
C ARG A 1 9.76 17.94 64.90
N ALA A 2 8.79 18.68 65.46
CA ALA A 2 7.50 18.97 64.80
C ALA A 2 7.62 19.61 63.41
N ALA A 3 8.45 20.65 63.24
CA ALA A 3 8.67 21.29 61.94
C ALA A 3 9.29 20.35 60.88
N ALA A 4 10.10 19.37 61.31
CA ALA A 4 10.67 18.38 60.40
C ALA A 4 9.60 17.36 59.95
N ALA A 5 8.69 16.96 60.84
CA ALA A 5 7.56 16.10 60.51
C ALA A 5 6.58 16.79 59.54
N GLN A 6 6.30 18.09 59.74
CA GLN A 6 5.47 18.87 58.83
C GLN A 6 6.08 18.97 57.42
N ARG A 7 7.39 19.25 57.32
CA ARG A 7 8.09 19.29 56.02
C ARG A 7 8.11 17.92 55.33
N ALA A 8 8.23 16.82 56.09
CA ALA A 8 8.16 15.48 55.53
C ALA A 8 6.76 15.14 54.99
N ALA A 9 5.70 15.50 55.73
CA ALA A 9 4.31 15.32 55.29
C ALA A 9 4.00 16.17 54.05
N GLU A 10 4.43 17.43 54.00
CA GLU A 10 4.27 18.28 52.82
C GLU A 10 5.02 17.72 51.60
N ALA A 11 6.23 17.20 51.80
CA ALA A 11 7.00 16.57 50.74
C ALA A 11 6.33 15.28 50.22
N GLN A 12 5.72 14.48 51.10
CA GLN A 12 4.93 13.31 50.71
C GLN A 12 3.68 13.72 49.91
N ALA A 13 2.91 14.70 50.40
CA ALA A 13 1.75 15.22 49.69
C ALA A 13 2.10 15.77 48.30
N LYS A 14 3.22 16.49 48.16
CA LYS A 14 3.71 16.97 46.85
C LYS A 14 4.09 15.82 45.91
N ARG A 15 4.70 14.74 46.42
CA ARG A 15 5.03 13.54 45.62
C ARG A 15 3.79 12.80 45.17
N GLU A 16 2.81 12.63 46.04
CA GLU A 16 1.52 12.00 45.70
C GLU A 16 0.74 12.83 44.68
N ALA A 17 0.68 14.16 44.84
CA ALA A 17 0.06 15.04 43.87
C ALA A 17 0.76 14.99 42.51
N ALA A 18 2.10 14.97 42.48
CA ALA A 18 2.86 14.82 41.23
C ALA A 18 2.63 13.44 40.57
N ALA A 19 2.55 12.37 41.36
CA ALA A 19 2.24 11.03 40.87
C ALA A 19 0.82 10.94 40.27
N ALA A 20 -0.17 11.53 40.95
CA ALA A 20 -1.55 11.58 40.47
C ALA A 20 -1.66 12.40 39.17
N GLN A 21 -0.97 13.54 39.06
CA GLN A 21 -0.92 14.32 37.82
C GLN A 21 -0.24 13.54 36.69
N ALA A 22 0.81 12.78 36.98
CA ALA A 22 1.49 11.94 35.99
C ALA A 22 0.57 10.80 35.50
N GLN A 23 -0.19 10.17 36.39
CA GLN A 23 -1.19 9.16 36.02
C GLN A 23 -2.31 9.75 35.16
N ALA A 24 -2.87 10.89 35.56
CA ALA A 24 -3.90 11.58 34.79
C ALA A 24 -3.43 11.96 33.37
N LYS A 25 -2.18 12.42 33.22
CA LYS A 25 -1.58 12.69 31.90
C LYS A 25 -1.43 11.42 31.06
N LYS A 26 -1.01 10.30 31.67
CA LYS A 26 -0.91 9.00 30.97
C LYS A 26 -2.27 8.49 30.50
N GLU A 27 -3.30 8.59 31.33
CA GLU A 27 -4.67 8.20 30.97
C GLU A 27 -5.24 9.08 29.85
N ALA A 28 -5.02 10.40 29.91
CA ALA A 28 -5.45 11.33 28.86
C ALA A 28 -4.77 11.00 27.52
N ALA A 29 -3.45 10.76 27.53
CA ALA A 29 -2.70 10.37 26.33
C ALA A 29 -3.18 9.02 25.78
N ALA A 30 -3.47 8.04 26.64
CA ALA A 30 -4.02 6.74 26.23
C ALA A 30 -5.42 6.88 25.59
N ALA A 31 -6.29 7.72 26.15
CA ALA A 31 -7.62 7.99 25.61
C ALA A 31 -7.56 8.70 24.25
N GLU A 32 -6.65 9.67 24.08
CA GLU A 32 -6.43 10.34 22.80
C GLU A 32 -5.90 9.35 21.74
N ALA A 33 -4.98 8.46 22.12
CA ALA A 33 -4.46 7.42 21.23
C ALA A 33 -5.55 6.43 20.81
N GLN A 34 -6.50 6.09 21.69
CA GLN A 34 -7.67 5.27 21.34
C GLN A 34 -8.58 5.98 20.34
N ARG A 35 -8.91 7.25 20.55
CA ARG A 35 -9.73 8.04 19.60
C ARG A 35 -9.10 8.08 18.20
N LYS A 36 -7.78 8.33 18.12
CA LYS A 36 -7.04 8.34 16.85
C LYS A 36 -7.06 6.97 16.14
N ARG A 37 -7.06 5.86 16.91
CA ARG A 37 -7.16 4.50 16.34
C ARG A 37 -8.57 4.21 15.80
N GLU A 38 -9.60 4.60 16.54
CA GLU A 38 -11.00 4.44 16.13
C GLU A 38 -11.30 5.27 14.88
N GLU A 39 -10.84 6.53 14.81
CA GLU A 39 -10.97 7.38 13.62
C GLU A 39 -10.26 6.77 12.41
N ALA A 40 -9.03 6.26 12.59
CA ALA A 40 -8.29 5.60 11.53
C ALA A 40 -8.97 4.29 11.05
N GLN A 41 -9.61 3.55 11.94
CA GLN A 41 -10.40 2.36 11.60
C GLN A 41 -11.65 2.75 10.80
N ALA A 42 -12.42 3.73 11.27
CA ALA A 42 -13.60 4.23 10.56
C ALA A 42 -13.26 4.71 9.14
N LYS A 43 -12.13 5.42 8.97
CA LYS A 43 -11.66 5.85 7.65
C LYS A 43 -11.30 4.68 6.73
N ARG A 44 -10.71 3.60 7.27
CA ARG A 44 -10.40 2.39 6.49
C ARG A 44 -11.65 1.63 6.08
N GLU A 45 -12.63 1.53 6.97
CA GLU A 45 -13.92 0.89 6.68
C GLU A 45 -14.69 1.67 5.61
N ALA A 46 -14.73 3.01 5.71
CA ALA A 46 -15.34 3.87 4.69
C ALA A 46 -14.67 3.70 3.31
N ALA A 47 -13.33 3.69 3.26
CA ALA A 47 -12.60 3.48 2.01
C ALA A 47 -12.82 2.07 1.43
N ALA A 48 -12.93 1.05 2.29
CA ALA A 48 -13.23 -0.31 1.86
C ALA A 48 -14.65 -0.44 1.29
N ALA A 49 -15.64 0.22 1.91
CA ALA A 49 -17.02 0.27 1.43
C ALA A 49 -17.11 0.99 0.08
N GLU A 50 -16.41 2.13 -0.09
CA GLU A 50 -16.35 2.84 -1.37
C GLU A 50 -15.72 1.97 -2.48
N ALA A 51 -14.65 1.24 -2.17
CA ALA A 51 -14.02 0.33 -3.11
C ALA A 51 -14.93 -0.85 -3.51
N GLN A 52 -15.73 -1.37 -2.58
CA GLN A 52 -16.73 -2.40 -2.87
C GLN A 52 -17.84 -1.86 -3.77
N ALA A 53 -18.39 -0.67 -3.48
CA ALA A 53 -19.40 -0.03 -4.30
C ALA A 53 -18.92 0.21 -5.75
N LYS A 54 -17.66 0.65 -5.93
CA LYS A 54 -17.05 0.81 -7.26
C LYS A 54 -16.92 -0.52 -8.00
N ARG A 55 -16.54 -1.60 -7.32
CA ARG A 55 -16.46 -2.95 -7.93
C ARG A 55 -17.82 -3.47 -8.36
N GLU A 56 -18.86 -3.26 -7.55
CA GLU A 56 -20.22 -3.65 -7.89
C GLU A 56 -20.76 -2.84 -9.08
N ALA A 57 -20.51 -1.54 -9.12
CA ALA A 57 -20.88 -0.69 -10.25
C ALA A 57 -20.18 -1.14 -11.54
N ALA A 58 -18.87 -1.43 -11.49
CA ALA A 58 -18.13 -1.96 -12.63
C ALA A 58 -18.67 -3.32 -13.08
N ALA A 59 -18.97 -4.24 -12.16
CA ALA A 59 -19.55 -5.53 -12.49
C ALA A 59 -20.94 -5.42 -13.14
N LYS A 60 -21.76 -4.46 -12.72
CA LYS A 60 -23.06 -4.16 -13.36
C LYS A 60 -22.88 -3.59 -14.77
N ALA A 61 -21.92 -2.69 -14.97
CA ALA A 61 -21.60 -2.15 -16.30
C ALA A 61 -21.15 -3.26 -17.27
N THR A 62 -20.25 -4.14 -16.85
CA THR A 62 -19.79 -5.26 -17.70
C THR A 62 -20.92 -6.23 -18.06
N LYS A 63 -21.91 -6.42 -17.17
CA LYS A 63 -23.09 -7.25 -17.47
C LYS A 63 -24.00 -6.58 -18.50
N ALA A 64 -24.20 -5.26 -18.39
CA ALA A 64 -24.98 -4.51 -19.37
C ALA A 64 -24.34 -4.55 -20.77
N GLU A 65 -23.02 -4.38 -20.86
CA GLU A 65 -22.29 -4.48 -22.13
C GLU A 65 -22.42 -5.88 -22.75
N GLN A 66 -22.31 -6.95 -21.95
CA GLN A 66 -22.53 -8.32 -22.44
C GLN A 66 -23.95 -8.55 -22.96
N THR A 67 -24.98 -7.94 -22.33
CA THR A 67 -26.36 -8.05 -22.82
C THR A 67 -26.59 -7.31 -24.13
N VAL A 68 -25.93 -6.16 -24.34
CA VAL A 68 -26.01 -5.41 -25.61
C VAL A 68 -25.24 -6.12 -26.73
N ALA A 69 -24.07 -6.69 -26.43
CA ALA A 69 -23.29 -7.45 -27.41
C ALA A 69 -23.96 -8.77 -27.83
N ALA A 70 -24.78 -9.37 -26.95
CA ALA A 70 -25.54 -10.59 -27.26
C ALA A 70 -26.79 -10.32 -28.13
N ALA A 71 -27.26 -9.07 -28.21
CA ALA A 71 -28.30 -8.69 -29.17
C ALA A 71 -27.67 -8.67 -30.57
N LYS A 72 -28.03 -9.67 -31.40
CA LYS A 72 -27.62 -9.75 -32.80
C LYS A 72 -27.87 -8.39 -33.48
N PRO A 73 -26.90 -7.82 -34.22
CA PRO A 73 -27.11 -6.56 -34.94
C PRO A 73 -28.26 -6.76 -35.94
N SER A 74 -29.46 -6.33 -35.56
CA SER A 74 -30.59 -6.28 -36.47
C SER A 74 -30.31 -5.21 -37.51
N VAL A 75 -30.32 -5.62 -38.77
CA VAL A 75 -30.15 -4.79 -39.96
C VAL A 75 -31.12 -3.60 -39.89
N THR A 76 -30.63 -2.44 -39.44
CA THR A 76 -31.37 -1.19 -39.53
C THR A 76 -31.31 -0.69 -40.95
N ILE A 77 -32.47 -0.70 -41.59
CA ILE A 77 -32.80 0.01 -42.81
C ILE A 77 -32.64 1.51 -42.54
N SER A 78 -31.65 2.13 -43.18
CA SER A 78 -31.46 3.59 -43.17
C SER A 78 -32.62 4.27 -43.90
N LEU A 79 -33.60 4.76 -43.14
CA LEU A 79 -34.76 5.48 -43.67
C LEU A 79 -35.01 6.79 -42.93
N PHE A 80 -33.98 7.63 -42.73
CA PHE A 80 -34.20 9.06 -42.43
C PHE A 80 -32.95 9.87 -42.80
N GLY A 81 -32.84 10.21 -44.08
CA GLY A 81 -32.15 11.43 -44.48
C GLY A 81 -33.12 12.59 -44.31
N PHE A 82 -32.91 13.44 -43.31
CA PHE A 82 -33.67 14.68 -43.21
C PHE A 82 -32.89 15.76 -42.44
N GLY A 83 -32.75 16.92 -43.09
CA GLY A 83 -32.66 18.21 -42.41
C GLY A 83 -31.28 18.67 -42.00
N GLY A 84 -30.59 19.40 -42.89
CA GLY A 84 -29.36 20.09 -42.56
C GLY A 84 -29.54 21.26 -41.59
N GLN A 85 -28.43 21.63 -40.95
CA GLN A 85 -28.20 22.99 -40.47
C GLN A 85 -26.79 23.42 -40.87
N LYS A 86 -26.74 24.36 -41.83
CA LYS A 86 -25.60 25.24 -42.08
C LYS A 86 -25.38 26.07 -40.81
N ASN A 87 -24.23 25.89 -40.17
CA ASN A 87 -23.71 26.86 -39.21
C ASN A 87 -22.35 27.36 -39.71
N THR A 88 -22.42 28.59 -40.21
CA THR A 88 -21.49 29.71 -40.03
C THR A 88 -20.01 29.37 -39.86
N GLU A 89 -19.31 29.64 -40.94
CA GLU A 89 -17.88 29.65 -41.16
C GLU A 89 -17.24 30.82 -40.36
N GLU A 90 -16.82 30.54 -39.12
CA GLU A 90 -15.76 31.31 -38.45
C GLU A 90 -14.42 30.66 -38.79
N GLU A 91 -13.49 31.45 -39.33
CA GLU A 91 -12.16 30.96 -39.72
C GLU A 91 -11.45 30.31 -38.52
N PRO A 92 -11.07 29.02 -38.61
CA PRO A 92 -10.32 28.37 -37.55
C PRO A 92 -8.91 28.94 -37.53
N VAL A 93 -8.64 29.82 -36.57
CA VAL A 93 -7.29 30.25 -36.21
C VAL A 93 -6.45 28.99 -36.04
N LYS A 94 -5.54 28.73 -37.00
CA LYS A 94 -4.69 27.55 -37.04
C LYS A 94 -3.99 27.40 -35.69
N LYS A 95 -4.50 26.52 -34.83
CA LYS A 95 -3.80 26.04 -33.63
C LYS A 95 -2.54 25.37 -34.14
N THR A 96 -1.44 26.12 -34.16
CA THR A 96 -0.10 25.57 -34.33
C THR A 96 0.08 24.54 -33.22
N ARG A 97 -0.01 23.26 -33.59
CA ARG A 97 0.24 22.15 -32.66
C ARG A 97 1.64 22.35 -32.11
N ALA A 98 1.75 22.50 -30.79
CA ALA A 98 3.04 22.55 -30.12
C ALA A 98 3.86 21.31 -30.52
N LYS A 99 5.17 21.51 -30.75
CA LYS A 99 6.07 20.41 -31.08
C LYS A 99 6.02 19.38 -29.93
N PRO A 100 5.94 18.07 -30.21
CA PRO A 100 5.93 17.05 -29.15
C PRO A 100 7.27 17.08 -28.39
N ALA A 101 7.21 16.84 -27.08
CA ALA A 101 8.38 16.79 -26.23
C ALA A 101 9.37 15.70 -26.72
N PRO A 102 10.69 15.97 -26.78
CA PRO A 102 11.69 14.96 -27.09
C PRO A 102 11.64 13.79 -26.10
N ARG A 103 11.75 12.56 -26.61
CA ARG A 103 11.70 11.35 -25.77
C ARG A 103 12.85 11.34 -24.75
N GLY A 104 12.54 10.95 -23.51
CA GLY A 104 13.53 10.82 -22.43
C GLY A 104 13.90 12.13 -21.72
N VAL A 105 13.28 13.26 -22.08
CA VAL A 105 13.41 14.51 -21.33
C VAL A 105 12.14 14.71 -20.50
N PRO A 106 12.23 14.84 -19.16
CA PRO A 106 11.06 15.09 -18.34
C PRO A 106 10.34 16.38 -18.73
N VAL A 107 9.01 16.35 -18.71
CA VAL A 107 8.15 17.48 -19.07
C VAL A 107 7.71 18.20 -17.80
N LEU A 108 7.87 19.51 -17.76
CA LEU A 108 7.37 20.39 -16.71
C LEU A 108 6.10 21.08 -17.20
N SER A 109 4.97 20.74 -16.59
CA SER A 109 3.67 21.38 -16.82
C SER A 109 3.34 22.35 -15.70
N ARG A 110 2.48 23.34 -15.97
CA ARG A 110 2.05 24.36 -14.99
C ARG A 110 3.22 25.04 -14.27
N TRP A 111 4.31 25.23 -14.99
CA TRP A 111 5.53 25.82 -14.48
C TRP A 111 5.45 27.34 -14.28
N ARG A 112 6.26 27.86 -13.36
CA ARG A 112 6.49 29.30 -13.13
C ARG A 112 7.97 29.56 -12.86
N LEU A 113 8.49 30.68 -13.38
CA LEU A 113 9.83 31.16 -13.05
C LEU A 113 9.81 31.93 -11.73
N ASN A 114 10.65 31.54 -10.78
CA ASN A 114 10.81 32.19 -9.49
C ASN A 114 11.86 33.31 -9.57
N ARG A 115 11.89 34.19 -8.55
CA ARG A 115 12.80 35.36 -8.50
C ARG A 115 14.29 34.98 -8.47
N ASP A 116 14.61 33.80 -7.97
CA ASP A 116 15.97 33.24 -7.91
C ASP A 116 16.40 32.57 -9.23
N GLY A 117 15.56 32.61 -10.27
CA GLY A 117 15.81 31.97 -11.56
C GLY A 117 15.50 30.47 -11.58
N SER A 118 14.99 29.88 -10.49
CA SER A 118 14.50 28.50 -10.46
C SER A 118 13.11 28.38 -11.11
N ILE A 119 12.72 27.17 -11.50
CA ILE A 119 11.37 26.89 -12.01
C ILE A 119 10.64 25.96 -11.04
N SER A 120 9.41 26.29 -10.67
CA SER A 120 8.51 25.35 -9.98
C SER A 120 7.41 24.91 -10.92
N GLY A 121 7.06 23.62 -10.94
CA GLY A 121 6.00 23.06 -11.79
C GLY A 121 5.69 21.60 -11.46
N PHE A 122 4.83 20.97 -12.26
CA PHE A 122 4.46 19.56 -12.14
C PHE A 122 5.20 18.73 -13.18
N ILE A 123 5.97 17.75 -12.74
CA ILE A 123 6.81 16.92 -13.62
C ILE A 123 6.04 15.72 -14.17
N SER A 124 6.35 15.30 -15.39
CA SER A 124 5.96 14.01 -15.95
C SER A 124 7.06 13.40 -16.83
N GLY A 125 7.02 12.08 -17.01
CA GLY A 125 7.97 11.34 -17.84
C GLY A 125 9.39 11.23 -17.24
N SER A 126 9.53 11.40 -15.91
CA SER A 126 10.80 11.24 -15.21
C SER A 126 10.88 9.86 -14.54
N PRO A 127 12.02 9.15 -14.59
CA PRO A 127 12.18 7.87 -13.88
C PRO A 127 12.36 8.03 -12.36
N SER A 128 12.61 9.25 -11.89
CA SER A 128 12.91 9.53 -10.47
C SER A 128 11.76 10.16 -9.69
N PHE A 129 10.68 10.55 -10.37
CA PHE A 129 9.52 11.23 -9.79
C PHE A 129 8.25 10.63 -10.38
N ASP A 130 7.19 10.58 -9.58
CA ASP A 130 5.89 10.13 -10.08
C ASP A 130 5.28 11.23 -10.97
N ASP A 131 4.50 10.81 -11.98
CA ASP A 131 3.83 11.74 -12.88
C ASP A 131 2.82 12.62 -12.10
N GLY A 132 3.00 13.93 -12.17
CA GLY A 132 2.20 14.91 -11.45
C GLY A 132 2.78 15.35 -10.11
N ASP A 133 4.02 14.98 -9.78
CA ASP A 133 4.70 15.53 -8.61
C ASP A 133 5.07 17.01 -8.79
N ALA A 134 4.85 17.81 -7.74
CA ALA A 134 5.26 19.20 -7.72
C ALA A 134 6.76 19.30 -7.37
N ILE A 135 7.56 19.84 -8.30
CA ILE A 135 8.99 20.01 -8.11
C ILE A 135 9.39 21.49 -8.22
N THR A 136 10.52 21.83 -7.59
CA THR A 136 11.22 23.09 -7.82
C THR A 136 12.65 22.76 -8.23
N THR A 137 13.06 23.27 -9.38
CA THR A 137 14.39 23.02 -9.94
C THR A 137 15.42 24.00 -9.38
N SER A 138 16.69 23.82 -9.72
CA SER A 138 17.72 24.85 -9.51
C SER A 138 17.60 25.97 -10.55
N ALA A 139 18.34 27.07 -10.36
CA ALA A 139 18.38 28.18 -11.31
C ALA A 139 18.73 27.72 -12.74
N ILE A 140 18.06 28.26 -13.75
CA ILE A 140 18.32 27.91 -15.16
C ILE A 140 19.66 28.49 -15.60
N THR A 141 20.50 27.65 -16.21
CA THR A 141 21.82 28.06 -16.73
C THR A 141 21.85 28.11 -18.25
N LYS A 142 21.02 27.33 -18.96
CA LYS A 142 20.92 27.35 -20.43
C LYS A 142 19.49 27.19 -20.93
N GLY A 143 19.19 27.86 -22.04
CA GLY A 143 17.90 27.79 -22.74
C GLY A 143 16.94 28.92 -22.35
N ASP A 144 16.04 29.27 -23.27
CA ASP A 144 15.02 30.29 -23.03
C ASP A 144 13.85 29.70 -22.23
N VAL A 145 13.38 30.46 -21.24
CA VAL A 145 12.27 30.09 -20.36
C VAL A 145 10.93 30.31 -21.06
N VAL A 146 10.74 29.65 -22.19
CA VAL A 146 9.56 29.75 -23.05
C VAL A 146 8.95 28.37 -23.23
N GLY A 147 7.63 28.30 -23.21
CA GLY A 147 6.86 27.08 -23.45
C GLY A 147 7.21 26.44 -24.79
N GLY A 148 7.55 25.16 -24.76
CA GLY A 148 7.99 24.36 -25.92
C GLY A 148 9.51 24.23 -26.06
N ASN A 149 10.30 24.84 -25.16
CA ASN A 149 11.76 24.73 -25.17
C ASN A 149 12.29 23.78 -24.09
N ILE A 150 13.50 23.26 -24.31
CA ILE A 150 14.26 22.52 -23.30
C ILE A 150 15.16 23.50 -22.55
N VAL A 151 15.05 23.51 -21.23
CA VAL A 151 15.92 24.29 -20.34
C VAL A 151 16.87 23.36 -19.58
N GLN A 152 18.07 23.85 -19.28
CA GLN A 152 19.05 23.16 -18.44
C GLN A 152 19.25 23.95 -17.15
N THR A 153 19.12 23.26 -16.03
CA THR A 153 19.25 23.81 -14.67
C THR A 153 20.71 23.80 -14.21
N GLY A 154 21.02 24.50 -13.12
CA GLY A 154 22.38 24.56 -12.55
C GLY A 154 22.94 23.21 -12.11
N SER A 155 22.10 22.22 -11.80
CA SER A 155 22.52 20.85 -11.53
C SER A 155 22.89 20.05 -12.79
N GLY A 156 22.67 20.61 -13.98
CA GLY A 156 22.86 19.94 -15.26
C GLY A 156 21.62 19.17 -15.76
N SER A 157 20.55 19.06 -14.96
CA SER A 157 19.30 18.39 -15.35
C SER A 157 18.55 19.20 -16.42
N ARG A 158 17.97 18.49 -17.40
CA ARG A 158 17.23 19.07 -18.54
C ARG A 158 15.74 18.82 -18.40
N TYR A 159 14.93 19.83 -18.73
CA TYR A 159 13.47 19.75 -18.67
C TYR A 159 12.83 20.38 -19.90
N TYR A 160 11.77 19.78 -20.42
CA TYR A 160 10.94 20.34 -21.47
C TYR A 160 9.80 21.16 -20.86
N LEU A 161 9.70 22.44 -21.17
CA LEU A 161 8.64 23.30 -20.66
C LEU A 161 7.37 23.13 -21.49
N ASP A 162 6.26 22.69 -20.89
CA ASP A 162 5.02 22.52 -21.62
C ASP A 162 4.43 23.89 -22.04
N ALA A 163 4.11 24.02 -23.33
CA ALA A 163 3.58 25.24 -23.94
C ALA A 163 2.16 25.59 -23.46
N ALA A 164 1.44 24.65 -22.84
CA ALA A 164 0.09 24.88 -22.34
C ALA A 164 0.01 25.89 -21.17
N THR A 165 1.13 26.23 -20.53
CA THR A 165 1.13 26.94 -19.25
C THR A 165 1.21 28.46 -19.34
N GLU A 166 1.79 29.04 -20.40
CA GLU A 166 2.08 30.49 -20.43
C GLU A 166 0.83 31.39 -20.33
N LYS A 167 -0.36 30.84 -20.57
CA LYS A 167 -1.62 31.60 -20.55
C LYS A 167 -2.15 31.96 -19.16
N SER A 168 -1.57 31.50 -18.05
CA SER A 168 -2.16 31.72 -16.72
C SER A 168 -1.44 32.73 -15.82
N GLY A 169 -0.28 33.29 -16.23
CA GLY A 169 0.61 34.01 -15.30
C GLY A 169 0.72 35.53 -15.39
N SER A 170 0.39 36.19 -16.52
CA SER A 170 0.91 37.56 -16.75
C SER A 170 -0.05 38.57 -17.40
N SER A 171 -1.36 38.51 -17.15
CA SER A 171 -2.29 39.55 -17.67
C SER A 171 -3.24 40.12 -16.60
N ARG A 172 -2.73 40.37 -15.39
CA ARG A 172 -3.49 41.10 -14.35
C ARG A 172 -2.66 42.10 -13.54
N GLY A 173 -1.58 42.61 -14.15
CA GLY A 173 -0.84 43.77 -13.68
C GLY A 173 -1.17 44.96 -14.59
N GLY A 174 -2.06 45.83 -14.12
CA GLY A 174 -2.37 47.10 -14.77
C GLY A 174 -1.12 47.94 -14.93
N GLY A 175 -0.56 47.96 -16.14
CA GLY A 175 0.41 48.92 -16.58
C GLY A 175 -0.32 50.20 -16.98
N PHE A 176 -0.34 51.15 -16.05
CA PHE A 176 -0.56 52.56 -16.30
C PHE A 176 0.10 52.98 -17.63
N SER A 177 -0.72 53.36 -18.61
CA SER A 177 -0.30 54.31 -19.64
C SER A 177 -0.04 55.66 -18.98
N LEU A 178 1.12 55.80 -18.36
CA LEU A 178 1.68 57.06 -17.84
C LEU A 178 2.43 57.83 -18.94
N PHE A 179 1.97 57.74 -20.19
CA PHE A 179 2.41 58.60 -21.30
C PHE A 179 1.18 59.15 -22.01
N GLY A 180 0.48 60.04 -21.31
CA GLY A 180 -0.68 60.73 -21.81
C GLY A 180 -0.85 62.07 -21.12
N ARG A 181 0.08 63.00 -21.31
CA ARG A 181 -0.18 64.44 -21.17
C ARG A 181 0.93 65.30 -21.77
N LYS A 182 0.64 65.88 -22.93
CA LYS A 182 1.04 67.26 -23.25
C LYS A 182 -0.24 68.03 -23.51
N LYS A 183 -0.84 68.59 -22.45
CA LYS A 183 -1.86 69.63 -22.57
C LYS A 183 -1.39 70.82 -21.76
N VAL A 184 -0.91 71.81 -22.51
CA VAL A 184 -0.54 73.15 -22.07
C VAL A 184 -1.76 73.78 -21.41
N VAL A 185 -1.65 74.16 -20.13
CA VAL A 185 -2.65 75.01 -19.48
C VAL A 185 -1.97 76.29 -19.03
N LYS A 186 -2.66 77.36 -19.41
CA LYS A 186 -2.36 78.78 -19.36
C LYS A 186 -2.19 79.25 -17.91
N THR A 187 -1.08 79.92 -17.65
CA THR A 187 -0.80 80.70 -16.44
C THR A 187 -1.82 81.84 -16.32
N VAL A 188 -2.53 81.89 -15.19
CA VAL A 188 -3.34 83.02 -14.76
C VAL A 188 -2.71 83.53 -13.46
N ASP A 189 -2.25 84.77 -13.48
CA ASP A 189 -1.71 85.51 -12.34
C ASP A 189 -2.84 85.81 -11.33
N THR A 190 -2.75 85.22 -10.14
CA THR A 190 -3.59 85.57 -8.99
C THR A 190 -2.74 85.92 -7.76
N SER A 191 -2.80 87.21 -7.42
CA SER A 191 -2.69 87.84 -6.09
C SER A 191 -1.95 87.09 -4.95
N LYS A 192 -0.76 87.60 -4.64
CA LYS A 192 0.27 87.18 -3.67
C LYS A 192 -0.14 87.07 -2.19
N LYS A 193 -1.41 87.31 -1.80
CA LYS A 193 -1.82 87.37 -0.38
C LYS A 193 -2.66 86.16 0.10
N GLU A 194 -3.32 85.41 -0.78
CA GLU A 194 -4.07 84.18 -0.42
C GLU A 194 -3.20 82.89 -0.45
N VAL A 195 -1.97 82.99 -0.95
CA VAL A 195 -1.03 81.86 -1.08
C VAL A 195 -0.34 81.51 0.26
N ALA A 196 -0.38 82.41 1.25
CA ALA A 196 0.22 82.19 2.57
C ALA A 196 -0.67 81.30 3.47
N ASP A 197 -1.97 81.61 3.57
CA ASP A 197 -2.89 80.86 4.43
C ASP A 197 -3.15 79.43 3.90
N THR A 198 -3.13 79.25 2.57
CA THR A 198 -3.23 77.92 1.95
C THR A 198 -2.00 77.03 2.15
N ARG A 199 -0.82 77.61 2.44
CA ARG A 199 0.40 76.82 2.77
C ARG A 199 0.39 76.32 4.22
N ALA A 200 -0.12 77.11 5.16
CA ALA A 200 -0.25 76.69 6.55
C ALA A 200 -1.25 75.53 6.70
N GLN A 201 -2.41 75.60 6.03
CA GLN A 201 -3.40 74.51 6.03
C GLN A 201 -2.84 73.23 5.38
N LYS A 202 -2.09 73.35 4.28
CA LYS A 202 -1.45 72.19 3.63
C LYS A 202 -0.36 71.53 4.49
N ALA A 203 0.36 72.30 5.30
CA ALA A 203 1.37 71.74 6.21
C ALA A 203 0.71 70.93 7.34
N ALA A 204 -0.36 71.44 7.95
CA ALA A 204 -1.12 70.73 8.97
C ALA A 204 -1.79 69.45 8.44
N GLU A 205 -2.38 69.50 7.23
CA GLU A 205 -2.95 68.30 6.59
C GLU A 205 -1.88 67.25 6.25
N ALA A 206 -0.68 67.68 5.88
CA ALA A 206 0.44 66.78 5.59
C ALA A 206 0.95 66.06 6.85
N GLU A 207 0.98 66.75 8.00
CA GLU A 207 1.34 66.16 9.29
C GLU A 207 0.29 65.15 9.75
N ALA A 208 -1.00 65.51 9.71
CA ALA A 208 -2.10 64.59 10.03
C ALA A 208 -2.09 63.33 9.14
N LYS A 209 -1.80 63.48 7.83
CA LYS A 209 -1.64 62.33 6.92
C LYS A 209 -0.43 61.47 7.26
N ARG A 210 0.68 62.05 7.75
CA ARG A 210 1.86 61.30 8.18
C ARG A 210 1.58 60.49 9.44
N GLU A 211 0.88 61.07 10.41
CA GLU A 211 0.48 60.37 11.63
C GLU A 211 -0.49 59.22 11.35
N ALA A 212 -1.53 59.47 10.53
CA ALA A 212 -2.49 58.42 10.14
C ALA A 212 -1.80 57.27 9.39
N LEU A 213 -0.84 57.57 8.51
CA LEU A 213 -0.06 56.55 7.81
C LEU A 213 0.89 55.79 8.73
N ALA A 214 1.48 56.44 9.74
CA ALA A 214 2.30 55.78 10.75
C ALA A 214 1.46 54.83 11.61
N GLN A 215 0.26 55.25 12.03
CA GLN A 215 -0.68 54.40 12.78
C GLN A 215 -1.14 53.18 11.94
N ALA A 216 -1.52 53.39 10.68
CA ALA A 216 -1.92 52.30 9.79
C ALA A 216 -0.79 51.28 9.55
N LYS A 217 0.47 51.76 9.43
CA LYS A 217 1.64 50.88 9.32
C LYS A 217 1.90 50.10 10.61
N ALA A 218 1.74 50.72 11.78
CA ALA A 218 1.89 50.06 13.08
C ALA A 218 0.83 48.95 13.25
N GLU A 219 -0.42 49.23 12.92
CA GLU A 219 -1.51 48.23 12.97
C GLU A 219 -1.27 47.08 11.97
N GLN A 220 -0.82 47.39 10.75
CA GLN A 220 -0.48 46.36 9.77
C GLN A 220 0.71 45.49 10.24
N ALA A 221 1.71 46.09 10.89
CA ALA A 221 2.84 45.36 11.47
C ALA A 221 2.39 44.44 12.62
N ALA A 222 1.50 44.92 13.51
CA ALA A 222 0.92 44.11 14.58
C ALA A 222 0.13 42.92 14.03
N LYS A 223 -0.76 43.13 13.05
CA LYS A 223 -1.52 42.05 12.39
C LYS A 223 -0.61 41.01 11.72
N ARG A 224 0.51 41.45 11.13
CA ARG A 224 1.50 40.54 10.53
C ARG A 224 2.26 39.73 11.59
N ALA A 225 2.58 40.34 12.74
CA ALA A 225 3.23 39.65 13.85
C ALA A 225 2.33 38.56 14.45
N GLU A 226 1.06 38.88 14.71
CA GLU A 226 0.06 37.92 15.20
C GLU A 226 -0.15 36.76 14.21
N ALA A 227 -0.30 37.06 12.92
CA ALA A 227 -0.42 36.03 11.88
C ALA A 227 0.84 35.15 11.76
N ALA A 228 2.03 35.71 12.00
CA ALA A 228 3.27 34.94 12.01
C ALA A 228 3.37 34.02 13.24
N GLU A 229 2.93 34.48 14.41
CA GLU A 229 2.86 33.67 15.62
C GLU A 229 1.83 32.54 15.49
N ALA A 230 0.62 32.83 14.99
CA ALA A 230 -0.41 31.83 14.73
C ALA A 230 0.09 30.74 13.75
N LYS A 231 0.84 31.13 12.70
CA LYS A 231 1.48 30.17 11.78
C LYS A 231 2.55 29.32 12.46
N ARG A 232 3.36 29.89 13.35
CA ARG A 232 4.37 29.14 14.13
C ARG A 232 3.71 28.15 15.09
N ALA A 233 2.65 28.56 15.79
CA ALA A 233 1.88 27.68 16.67
C ALA A 233 1.24 26.52 15.89
N ALA A 234 0.62 26.79 14.74
CA ALA A 234 0.03 25.76 13.88
C ALA A 234 1.10 24.80 13.32
N ALA A 235 2.28 25.31 12.96
CA ALA A 235 3.40 24.47 12.51
C ALA A 235 3.94 23.58 13.63
N ALA A 236 4.06 24.10 14.85
CA ALA A 236 4.48 23.32 16.02
C ALA A 236 3.47 22.21 16.36
N GLN A 237 2.17 22.49 16.32
CA GLN A 237 1.13 21.48 16.52
C GLN A 237 1.17 20.37 15.46
N ARG A 238 1.34 20.72 14.18
CA ARG A 238 1.49 19.74 13.10
C ARG A 238 2.75 18.89 13.26
N ALA A 239 3.86 19.48 13.72
CA ALA A 239 5.09 18.75 14.00
C ALA A 239 4.92 17.76 15.16
N ALA A 240 4.27 18.18 16.25
CA ALA A 240 3.96 17.32 17.39
C ALA A 240 3.00 16.17 17.01
N GLU A 241 1.96 16.44 16.22
CA GLU A 241 1.04 15.41 15.73
C GLU A 241 1.76 14.40 14.81
N ALA A 242 2.65 14.88 13.94
CA ALA A 242 3.45 14.03 13.07
C ALA A 242 4.42 13.13 13.86
N GLN A 243 5.05 13.65 14.92
CA GLN A 243 5.88 12.87 15.83
C GLN A 243 5.06 11.80 16.56
N ALA A 244 3.90 12.17 17.14
CA ALA A 244 3.02 11.21 17.80
C ALA A 244 2.53 10.10 16.87
N LYS A 245 2.24 10.42 15.59
CA LYS A 245 1.88 9.41 14.58
C LYS A 245 3.05 8.47 14.25
N ARG A 246 4.28 8.99 14.17
CA ARG A 246 5.48 8.17 13.93
C ARG A 246 5.76 7.23 15.09
N GLU A 247 5.66 7.71 16.33
CA GLU A 247 5.83 6.88 17.53
C GLU A 247 4.75 5.79 17.63
N ALA A 248 3.48 6.14 17.37
CA ALA A 248 2.40 5.17 17.35
C ALA A 248 2.59 4.09 16.27
N ALA A 249 3.07 4.47 15.08
CA ALA A 249 3.39 3.52 14.01
C ALA A 249 4.58 2.62 14.37
N ALA A 250 5.63 3.17 14.99
CA ALA A 250 6.77 2.41 15.47
C ALA A 250 6.38 1.38 16.54
N ALA A 251 5.56 1.78 17.52
CA ALA A 251 5.03 0.88 18.56
C ALA A 251 4.16 -0.24 17.96
N GLN A 252 3.31 0.07 16.98
CA GLN A 252 2.52 -0.96 16.27
C GLN A 252 3.41 -1.92 15.48
N ALA A 253 4.50 -1.43 14.87
CA ALA A 253 5.44 -2.28 14.15
C ALA A 253 6.20 -3.21 15.11
N GLN A 254 6.61 -2.72 16.29
CA GLN A 254 7.24 -3.53 17.34
C GLN A 254 6.28 -4.60 17.86
N ALA A 255 5.04 -4.25 18.22
CA ALA A 255 4.05 -5.21 18.69
C ALA A 255 3.75 -6.32 17.67
N LYS A 256 3.73 -5.99 16.36
CA LYS A 256 3.57 -7.00 15.30
C LYS A 256 4.78 -7.92 15.18
N LYS A 257 6.01 -7.39 15.34
CA LYS A 257 7.24 -8.20 15.33
C LYS A 257 7.28 -9.15 16.52
N GLU A 258 6.92 -8.69 17.72
CA GLU A 258 6.85 -9.51 18.92
C GLU A 258 5.78 -10.60 18.81
N ALA A 259 4.59 -10.27 18.31
CA ALA A 259 3.53 -11.25 18.08
C ALA A 259 3.96 -12.32 17.05
N ALA A 260 4.62 -11.92 15.96
CA ALA A 260 5.13 -12.86 14.97
C ALA A 260 6.26 -13.74 15.53
N ALA A 261 7.13 -13.19 16.37
CA ALA A 261 8.18 -13.95 17.04
C ALA A 261 7.60 -14.97 18.03
N ALA A 262 6.58 -14.59 18.82
CA ALA A 262 5.89 -15.50 19.73
C ALA A 262 5.15 -16.63 18.97
N GLU A 263 4.49 -16.32 17.85
CA GLU A 263 3.87 -17.35 17.01
C GLU A 263 4.92 -18.31 16.40
N ALA A 264 6.06 -17.78 15.97
CA ALA A 264 7.16 -18.59 15.46
C ALA A 264 7.77 -19.50 16.54
N GLN A 265 7.88 -19.02 17.79
CA GLN A 265 8.31 -19.82 18.93
C GLN A 265 7.32 -20.95 19.23
N ARG A 266 6.01 -20.66 19.29
CA ARG A 266 4.98 -21.69 19.49
C ARG A 266 5.02 -22.78 18.42
N LYS A 267 5.20 -22.41 17.15
CA LYS A 267 5.35 -23.40 16.06
C LYS A 267 6.62 -24.23 16.17
N ARG A 268 7.72 -23.65 16.69
CA ARG A 268 8.98 -24.40 16.94
C ARG A 268 8.80 -25.39 18.08
N GLU A 269 8.18 -24.99 19.18
CA GLU A 269 7.88 -25.85 20.32
C GLU A 269 6.93 -26.99 19.93
N GLU A 270 5.85 -26.69 19.18
CA GLU A 270 4.93 -27.72 18.66
C GLU A 270 5.64 -28.70 17.73
N ALA A 271 6.52 -28.22 16.84
CA ALA A 271 7.30 -29.07 15.96
C ALA A 271 8.33 -29.92 16.71
N GLN A 272 8.93 -29.40 17.79
CA GLN A 272 9.83 -30.14 18.67
C GLN A 272 9.08 -31.23 19.43
N ALA A 273 7.96 -30.91 20.07
CA ALA A 273 7.11 -31.88 20.76
C ALA A 273 6.66 -33.01 19.82
N LYS A 274 6.30 -32.68 18.57
CA LYS A 274 5.94 -33.69 17.56
C LYS A 274 7.11 -34.60 17.16
N ARG A 275 8.33 -34.05 17.09
CA ARG A 275 9.54 -34.83 16.80
C ARG A 275 9.90 -35.76 17.95
N GLU A 276 9.78 -35.29 19.18
CA GLU A 276 10.01 -36.10 20.39
C GLU A 276 9.00 -37.24 20.50
N ALA A 277 7.71 -36.95 20.27
CA ALA A 277 6.67 -37.99 20.24
C ALA A 277 6.93 -39.05 19.16
N ALA A 278 7.30 -38.62 17.94
CA ALA A 278 7.64 -39.55 16.86
C ALA A 278 8.91 -40.38 17.16
N ALA A 279 9.91 -39.78 17.83
CA ALA A 279 11.12 -40.49 18.24
C ALA A 279 10.82 -41.54 19.32
N ALA A 280 9.98 -41.20 20.31
CA ALA A 280 9.54 -42.14 21.35
C ALA A 280 8.74 -43.30 20.76
N GLU A 281 7.82 -43.03 19.83
CA GLU A 281 7.06 -44.08 19.13
C GLU A 281 7.97 -45.01 18.32
N ALA A 282 8.98 -44.45 17.64
CA ALA A 282 9.96 -45.24 16.89
C ALA A 282 10.83 -46.11 17.80
N GLN A 283 11.22 -45.62 18.99
CA GLN A 283 11.94 -46.41 19.99
C GLN A 283 11.07 -47.56 20.52
N ALA A 284 9.82 -47.30 20.89
CA ALA A 284 8.89 -48.34 21.34
C ALA A 284 8.69 -49.45 20.30
N LYS A 285 8.56 -49.08 19.01
CA LYS A 285 8.49 -50.05 17.90
C LYS A 285 9.75 -50.88 17.75
N ARG A 286 10.94 -50.29 17.92
CA ARG A 286 12.23 -51.01 17.87
C ARG A 286 12.36 -51.99 19.03
N GLU A 287 11.96 -51.60 20.23
CA GLU A 287 11.99 -52.48 21.41
C GLU A 287 11.02 -53.66 21.27
N ALA A 288 9.80 -53.40 20.76
CA ALA A 288 8.82 -54.46 20.49
C ALA A 288 9.34 -55.46 19.44
N ALA A 289 9.94 -54.97 18.35
CA ALA A 289 10.54 -55.82 17.33
C ALA A 289 11.72 -56.65 17.90
N ALA A 290 12.58 -56.04 18.71
CA ALA A 290 13.69 -56.73 19.36
C ALA A 290 13.23 -57.81 20.37
N LYS A 291 12.07 -57.63 21.01
CA LYS A 291 11.46 -58.66 21.86
C LYS A 291 10.88 -59.81 21.04
N ALA A 292 10.23 -59.50 19.91
CA ALA A 292 9.68 -60.51 19.01
C ALA A 292 10.79 -61.42 18.40
N THR A 293 11.90 -60.83 17.94
CA THR A 293 13.01 -61.62 17.39
C THR A 293 13.68 -62.51 18.43
N LYS A 294 13.78 -62.06 19.69
CA LYS A 294 14.25 -62.91 20.80
C LYS A 294 13.31 -64.08 21.07
N ALA A 295 11.99 -63.86 21.02
CA ALA A 295 11.02 -64.93 21.20
C ALA A 295 11.10 -65.97 20.07
N GLU A 296 11.21 -65.55 18.80
CA GLU A 296 11.38 -66.47 17.67
C GLU A 296 12.65 -67.32 17.80
N GLN A 297 13.77 -66.73 18.23
CA GLN A 297 15.01 -67.47 18.46
C GLN A 297 14.86 -68.54 19.56
N THR A 298 14.06 -68.29 20.60
CA THR A 298 13.79 -69.28 21.65
C THR A 298 12.92 -70.44 21.16
N VAL A 299 11.96 -70.18 20.26
CA VAL A 299 11.09 -71.23 19.69
C VAL A 299 11.85 -72.07 18.65
N ALA A 300 12.71 -71.45 17.83
CA ALA A 300 13.53 -72.16 16.84
C ALA A 300 14.57 -73.11 17.46
N ALA A 301 14.97 -72.87 18.71
CA ALA A 301 15.86 -73.76 19.46
C ALA A 301 15.15 -75.05 19.95
N ALA A 302 13.81 -75.11 19.91
CA ALA A 302 13.05 -76.32 20.18
C ALA A 302 12.95 -77.16 18.89
N LYS A 303 13.65 -78.31 18.88
CA LYS A 303 13.78 -79.23 17.72
C LYS A 303 12.41 -79.60 17.10
N PRO A 304 12.22 -79.44 15.77
CA PRO A 304 11.00 -79.88 15.11
C PRO A 304 10.97 -81.42 14.97
N SER A 305 9.99 -82.06 15.60
CA SER A 305 9.62 -83.44 15.28
C SER A 305 8.86 -83.47 13.95
N VAL A 306 9.34 -84.34 13.06
CA VAL A 306 8.81 -84.62 11.73
C VAL A 306 7.35 -85.06 11.80
N THR A 307 6.43 -84.29 11.23
CA THR A 307 5.09 -84.81 10.90
C THR A 307 4.55 -84.25 9.58
N ILE A 308 4.06 -85.21 8.81
CA ILE A 308 3.44 -85.21 7.49
C ILE A 308 2.07 -84.52 7.53
N SER A 309 1.74 -83.70 6.51
CA SER A 309 0.38 -83.32 6.05
C SER A 309 0.54 -82.48 4.77
N LEU A 310 0.13 -82.84 3.54
CA LEU A 310 -0.99 -83.65 2.99
C LEU A 310 -2.37 -82.95 2.91
N PHE A 311 -2.50 -81.63 3.00
CA PHE A 311 -3.75 -80.96 2.62
C PHE A 311 -3.51 -79.68 1.83
N GLY A 312 -3.92 -79.71 0.56
CA GLY A 312 -4.14 -78.52 -0.24
C GLY A 312 -5.53 -77.94 0.02
N PHE A 313 -5.66 -76.62 -0.01
CA PHE A 313 -6.88 -75.93 -0.45
C PHE A 313 -6.64 -74.42 -0.56
N GLY A 314 -7.13 -73.80 -1.64
CA GLY A 314 -7.48 -72.38 -1.64
C GLY A 314 -6.45 -71.42 -2.22
N GLY A 315 -6.33 -71.38 -3.55
CA GLY A 315 -5.65 -70.31 -4.25
C GLY A 315 -6.37 -68.96 -4.09
N GLN A 316 -5.65 -67.96 -3.59
CA GLN A 316 -5.91 -66.56 -3.89
C GLN A 316 -4.81 -66.05 -4.80
N LYS A 317 -5.22 -65.70 -6.03
CA LYS A 317 -4.40 -65.05 -7.04
C LYS A 317 -3.89 -63.71 -6.47
N ASN A 318 -2.63 -63.68 -6.06
CA ASN A 318 -1.88 -62.45 -5.91
C ASN A 318 -1.71 -61.86 -7.32
N THR A 319 -2.38 -60.73 -7.55
CA THR A 319 -2.13 -59.86 -8.69
C THR A 319 -0.70 -59.34 -8.57
N GLU A 320 0.18 -59.94 -9.36
CA GLU A 320 1.56 -59.56 -9.57
C GLU A 320 1.56 -58.18 -10.26
N GLU A 321 1.68 -57.11 -9.48
CA GLU A 321 1.99 -55.78 -10.01
C GLU A 321 3.45 -55.79 -10.49
N GLU A 322 3.62 -55.72 -11.81
CA GLU A 322 4.94 -55.61 -12.43
C GLU A 322 5.71 -54.40 -11.86
N PRO A 323 7.00 -54.56 -11.51
CA PRO A 323 7.83 -53.45 -11.08
C PRO A 323 8.01 -52.48 -12.25
N VAL A 324 7.26 -51.38 -12.23
CA VAL A 324 7.39 -50.27 -13.18
C VAL A 324 8.85 -49.83 -13.21
N LYS A 325 9.55 -50.18 -14.29
CA LYS A 325 10.93 -49.78 -14.55
C LYS A 325 11.01 -48.26 -14.43
N LYS A 326 11.64 -47.78 -13.35
CA LYS A 326 11.99 -46.37 -13.17
C LYS A 326 12.88 -45.99 -14.35
N THR A 327 12.29 -45.37 -15.35
CA THR A 327 13.02 -44.73 -16.44
C THR A 327 13.93 -43.69 -15.79
N ARG A 328 15.24 -43.94 -15.78
CA ARG A 328 16.23 -42.99 -15.30
C ARG A 328 16.07 -41.73 -16.13
N ALA A 329 15.80 -40.60 -15.48
CA ALA A 329 15.77 -39.30 -16.14
C ALA A 329 17.10 -39.08 -16.87
N LYS A 330 17.04 -38.52 -18.08
CA LYS A 330 18.24 -38.18 -18.85
C LYS A 330 19.08 -37.20 -18.01
N PRO A 331 20.41 -37.39 -17.87
CA PRO A 331 21.22 -36.48 -17.08
C PRO A 331 21.20 -35.07 -17.67
N ALA A 332 21.28 -34.06 -16.80
CA ALA A 332 21.31 -32.66 -17.21
C ALA A 332 22.52 -32.39 -18.14
N PRO A 333 22.35 -31.64 -19.24
CA PRO A 333 23.47 -31.24 -20.09
C PRO A 333 24.52 -30.45 -19.31
N ARG A 334 25.80 -30.72 -19.56
CA ARG A 334 26.90 -30.02 -18.89
C ARG A 334 26.83 -28.50 -19.16
N GLY A 335 27.06 -27.70 -18.12
CA GLY A 335 27.08 -26.24 -18.20
C GLY A 335 25.71 -25.55 -18.21
N VAL A 336 24.61 -26.29 -18.04
CA VAL A 336 23.28 -25.70 -17.82
C VAL A 336 22.92 -25.85 -16.34
N PRO A 337 22.63 -24.75 -15.62
CA PRO A 337 22.23 -24.85 -14.22
C PRO A 337 20.96 -25.68 -14.04
N VAL A 338 20.93 -26.49 -12.99
CA VAL A 338 19.82 -27.39 -12.65
C VAL A 338 18.95 -26.74 -11.58
N LEU A 339 17.65 -26.60 -11.85
CA LEU A 339 16.66 -26.14 -10.90
C LEU A 339 15.95 -27.36 -10.27
N SER A 340 16.13 -27.53 -8.97
CA SER A 340 15.43 -28.53 -8.16
C SER A 340 14.30 -27.88 -7.35
N ARG A 341 13.27 -28.67 -6.98
CA ARG A 341 12.10 -28.21 -6.20
C ARG A 341 11.45 -26.97 -6.78
N TRP A 342 11.40 -26.96 -8.11
CA TRP A 342 10.89 -25.84 -8.84
C TRP A 342 9.35 -25.79 -8.80
N ARG A 343 8.79 -24.58 -8.88
CA ARG A 343 7.36 -24.32 -9.04
C ARG A 343 7.14 -23.23 -10.08
N LEU A 344 6.10 -23.38 -10.90
CA LEU A 344 5.65 -22.34 -11.81
C LEU A 344 4.74 -21.36 -11.05
N ASN A 345 5.11 -20.08 -11.04
CA ASN A 345 4.34 -19.01 -10.44
C ASN A 345 3.27 -18.49 -11.42
N ARG A 346 2.30 -17.72 -10.90
CA ARG A 346 1.17 -17.18 -11.69
C ARG A 346 1.60 -16.20 -12.79
N ASP A 347 2.73 -15.53 -12.60
CA ASP A 347 3.33 -14.61 -13.58
C ASP A 347 4.15 -15.33 -14.66
N GLY A 348 4.19 -16.67 -14.64
CA GLY A 348 4.97 -17.50 -15.56
C GLY A 348 6.45 -17.64 -15.20
N SER A 349 6.90 -17.05 -14.08
CA SER A 349 8.25 -17.29 -13.54
C SER A 349 8.36 -18.66 -12.88
N ILE A 350 9.59 -19.18 -12.76
CA ILE A 350 9.85 -20.40 -11.98
C ILE A 350 10.62 -20.02 -10.73
N SER A 351 10.32 -20.64 -9.59
CA SER A 351 11.16 -20.54 -8.39
C SER A 351 11.60 -21.92 -7.93
N GLY A 352 12.85 -22.08 -7.49
CA GLY A 352 13.40 -23.35 -7.00
C GLY A 352 14.83 -23.18 -6.48
N PHE A 353 15.49 -24.28 -6.17
CA PHE A 353 16.89 -24.28 -5.74
C PHE A 353 17.81 -24.59 -6.91
N ILE A 354 18.77 -23.71 -7.17
CA ILE A 354 19.73 -23.86 -8.28
C ILE A 354 20.95 -24.69 -7.88
N SER A 355 21.52 -25.42 -8.83
CA SER A 355 22.82 -26.06 -8.71
C SER A 355 23.58 -26.06 -10.04
N GLY A 356 24.90 -26.17 -10.00
CA GLY A 356 25.77 -26.19 -11.18
C GLY A 356 25.85 -24.85 -11.92
N SER A 357 25.53 -23.74 -11.24
CA SER A 357 25.68 -22.38 -11.79
C SER A 357 27.00 -21.76 -11.36
N PRO A 358 27.73 -21.04 -12.23
CA PRO A 358 28.92 -20.29 -11.83
C PRO A 358 28.60 -18.98 -11.08
N SER A 359 27.34 -18.54 -11.07
CA SER A 359 26.92 -17.25 -10.48
C SER A 359 26.15 -17.38 -9.17
N PHE A 360 25.81 -18.60 -8.75
CA PHE A 360 25.02 -18.89 -7.56
C PHE A 360 25.60 -20.11 -6.87
N ASP A 361 25.55 -20.15 -5.54
CA ASP A 361 25.99 -21.31 -4.79
C ASP A 361 24.97 -22.46 -4.91
N ASP A 362 25.45 -23.70 -4.83
CA ASP A 362 24.58 -24.86 -4.91
C ASP A 362 23.60 -24.89 -3.74
N GLY A 363 22.30 -24.89 -4.05
CA GLY A 363 21.22 -24.86 -3.08
C GLY A 363 20.61 -23.48 -2.82
N ASP A 364 21.06 -22.42 -3.53
CA ASP A 364 20.44 -21.11 -3.42
C ASP A 364 19.01 -21.09 -3.98
N ALA A 365 18.10 -20.45 -3.24
CA ALA A 365 16.73 -20.25 -3.69
C ALA A 365 16.67 -19.09 -4.68
N ILE A 366 16.29 -19.38 -5.92
CA ILE A 366 16.16 -18.37 -6.99
C ILE A 366 14.74 -18.32 -7.55
N THR A 367 14.36 -17.12 -8.01
CA THR A 367 13.16 -16.90 -8.82
C THR A 367 13.62 -16.36 -10.17
N THR A 368 13.27 -17.06 -11.24
CA THR A 368 13.64 -16.68 -12.60
C THR A 368 12.65 -15.67 -13.17
N SER A 369 12.93 -15.10 -14.35
CA SER A 369 11.91 -14.39 -15.13
C SER A 369 10.90 -15.36 -15.76
N ALA A 370 9.84 -14.83 -16.40
CA ALA A 370 8.86 -15.64 -17.12
C ALA A 370 9.51 -16.50 -18.21
N ILE A 371 9.02 -17.73 -18.40
CA ILE A 371 9.55 -18.65 -19.42
C ILE A 371 9.08 -18.20 -20.81
N THR A 372 10.02 -18.11 -21.74
CA THR A 372 9.74 -17.77 -23.15
C THR A 372 9.85 -18.96 -24.10
N LYS A 373 10.66 -19.98 -23.77
CA LYS A 373 10.81 -21.20 -24.57
C LYS A 373 10.96 -22.46 -23.72
N GLY A 374 10.42 -23.58 -24.22
CA GLY A 374 10.49 -24.91 -23.60
C GLY A 374 9.26 -25.27 -22.78
N ASP A 375 8.99 -26.58 -22.66
CA ASP A 375 7.90 -27.10 -21.82
C ASP A 375 8.33 -27.12 -20.36
N VAL A 376 7.44 -26.66 -19.47
CA VAL A 376 7.66 -26.61 -18.02
C VAL A 376 7.43 -28.00 -17.41
N VAL A 377 8.22 -28.97 -17.87
CA VAL A 377 8.15 -30.37 -17.48
C VAL A 377 9.52 -30.80 -16.95
N GLY A 378 9.50 -31.62 -15.89
CA GLY A 378 10.69 -32.21 -15.30
C GLY A 378 11.51 -32.98 -16.32
N GLY A 379 12.79 -32.64 -16.43
CA GLY A 379 13.76 -33.23 -17.36
C GLY A 379 14.03 -32.41 -18.62
N ASN A 380 13.34 -31.28 -18.81
CA ASN A 380 13.52 -30.38 -19.96
C ASN A 380 14.34 -29.14 -19.62
N ILE A 381 14.93 -28.53 -20.66
CA ILE A 381 15.59 -27.24 -20.57
C ILE A 381 14.58 -26.15 -20.92
N VAL A 382 14.45 -25.16 -20.05
CA VAL A 382 13.62 -23.98 -20.26
C VAL A 382 14.49 -22.74 -20.45
N GLN A 383 14.02 -21.77 -21.23
CA GLN A 383 14.66 -20.47 -21.41
C GLN A 383 13.75 -19.35 -20.86
N THR A 384 14.32 -18.49 -20.02
CA THR A 384 13.60 -17.36 -19.42
C THR A 384 13.63 -16.12 -20.30
N GLY A 385 12.81 -15.11 -19.97
CA GLY A 385 12.77 -13.82 -20.68
C GLY A 385 14.09 -13.06 -20.71
N SER A 386 14.97 -13.29 -19.72
CA SER A 386 16.35 -12.79 -19.71
C SER A 386 17.29 -13.49 -20.69
N GLY A 387 16.87 -14.61 -21.29
CA GLY A 387 17.69 -15.45 -22.16
C GLY A 387 18.46 -16.57 -21.44
N SER A 388 18.43 -16.61 -20.10
CA SER A 388 19.07 -17.67 -19.29
C SER A 388 18.39 -19.02 -19.49
N ARG A 389 19.17 -20.12 -19.45
CA ARG A 389 18.69 -21.49 -19.63
C ARG A 389 18.81 -22.29 -18.35
N TYR A 390 17.77 -23.05 -18.01
CA TYR A 390 17.74 -23.88 -16.80
C TYR A 390 17.23 -25.28 -17.13
N TYR A 391 17.86 -26.30 -16.55
CA TYR A 391 17.39 -27.67 -16.62
C TYR A 391 16.47 -27.95 -15.43
N LEU A 392 15.22 -28.34 -15.68
CA LEU A 392 14.25 -28.63 -14.63
C LEU A 392 14.46 -30.05 -14.11
N ASP A 393 14.81 -30.22 -12.84
CA ASP A 393 15.01 -31.56 -12.27
C ASP A 393 13.68 -32.34 -12.22
N ALA A 394 13.67 -33.52 -12.84
CA ALA A 394 12.53 -34.44 -12.91
C ALA A 394 12.13 -35.00 -11.54
N ALA A 395 13.01 -34.93 -10.54
CA ALA A 395 12.72 -35.41 -9.20
C ALA A 395 11.58 -34.64 -8.50
N THR A 396 11.23 -33.44 -9.00
CA THR A 396 10.41 -32.49 -8.22
C THR A 396 8.98 -32.22 -8.68
N GLU A 397 8.53 -32.80 -9.78
CA GLU A 397 7.10 -32.76 -10.13
C GLU A 397 6.23 -33.49 -9.08
N LYS A 398 6.81 -34.45 -8.36
CA LYS A 398 6.07 -35.28 -7.38
C LYS A 398 5.73 -34.57 -6.06
N SER A 399 6.33 -33.43 -5.74
CA SER A 399 6.13 -32.79 -4.42
C SER A 399 5.23 -31.55 -4.42
N GLY A 400 4.85 -31.02 -5.59
CA GLY A 400 4.17 -29.72 -5.69
C GLY A 400 2.65 -29.74 -5.89
N SER A 401 2.07 -30.83 -6.40
CA SER A 401 0.67 -30.82 -6.90
C SER A 401 -0.30 -31.78 -6.18
N SER A 402 0.16 -32.61 -5.24
CA SER A 402 -0.67 -33.65 -4.61
C SER A 402 -1.25 -33.28 -3.23
N ARG A 403 -1.77 -32.05 -3.07
CA ARG A 403 -2.60 -31.71 -1.90
C ARG A 403 -3.95 -31.07 -2.23
N GLY A 404 -4.33 -31.03 -3.51
CA GLY A 404 -5.68 -30.73 -3.98
C GLY A 404 -6.22 -31.93 -4.76
N GLY A 405 -7.33 -32.49 -4.31
CA GLY A 405 -7.85 -33.80 -4.72
C GLY A 405 -8.07 -34.02 -6.22
N GLY A 406 -7.93 -35.29 -6.60
CA GLY A 406 -8.88 -35.96 -7.49
C GLY A 406 -8.67 -35.80 -9.01
N PHE A 407 -8.42 -36.95 -9.65
CA PHE A 407 -8.71 -37.24 -11.06
C PHE A 407 -7.85 -36.58 -12.14
N SER A 408 -6.90 -37.37 -12.66
CA SER A 408 -6.88 -37.67 -14.11
C SER A 408 -6.06 -38.93 -14.36
N LEU A 409 -6.70 -40.07 -14.10
CA LEU A 409 -6.38 -41.33 -14.75
C LEU A 409 -7.56 -41.65 -15.68
N PHE A 410 -7.25 -42.03 -16.92
CA PHE A 410 -8.13 -42.25 -18.07
C PHE A 410 -8.45 -41.04 -18.94
N GLY A 411 -7.75 -40.98 -20.08
CA GLY A 411 -8.36 -40.48 -21.30
C GLY A 411 -9.66 -41.24 -21.58
N ARG A 412 -10.72 -40.49 -21.87
CA ARG A 412 -11.84 -40.96 -22.70
C ARG A 412 -12.54 -39.75 -23.29
N LYS A 413 -12.46 -39.65 -24.63
CA LYS A 413 -13.58 -39.16 -25.43
C LYS A 413 -14.83 -39.95 -24.99
N LYS A 414 -15.77 -39.33 -24.29
CA LYS A 414 -17.22 -39.57 -24.47
C LYS A 414 -18.01 -38.53 -23.69
N VAL A 415 -18.87 -37.86 -24.45
CA VAL A 415 -20.00 -37.05 -24.02
C VAL A 415 -20.87 -37.89 -23.07
N VAL A 416 -20.97 -37.49 -21.80
CA VAL A 416 -22.08 -37.90 -20.92
C VAL A 416 -22.44 -36.72 -20.00
N LYS A 417 -23.73 -36.38 -20.00
CA LYS A 417 -24.40 -35.42 -19.11
C LYS A 417 -24.05 -35.70 -17.64
N THR A 418 -23.43 -34.73 -16.98
CA THR A 418 -23.29 -34.68 -15.53
C THR A 418 -24.62 -34.29 -14.88
N VAL A 419 -25.09 -35.13 -13.96
CA VAL A 419 -26.25 -34.89 -13.10
C VAL A 419 -25.82 -34.03 -11.90
N ASP A 420 -26.54 -32.93 -11.70
CA ASP A 420 -26.45 -31.96 -10.59
C ASP A 420 -26.60 -32.63 -9.21
N THR A 421 -25.50 -32.78 -8.48
CA THR A 421 -25.52 -33.07 -7.02
C THR A 421 -24.30 -32.44 -6.31
N SER A 422 -24.14 -31.11 -6.39
CA SER A 422 -23.09 -30.40 -5.62
C SER A 422 -23.52 -29.06 -5.03
N LYS A 423 -24.82 -28.72 -5.11
CA LYS A 423 -25.35 -27.42 -4.66
C LYS A 423 -25.71 -27.36 -3.17
N LYS A 424 -25.81 -28.51 -2.47
CA LYS A 424 -26.29 -28.57 -1.08
C LYS A 424 -25.18 -28.32 -0.04
N GLU A 425 -23.98 -28.87 -0.21
CA GLU A 425 -22.88 -28.68 0.76
C GLU A 425 -22.27 -27.26 0.77
N VAL A 426 -22.37 -26.52 -0.34
CA VAL A 426 -21.90 -25.12 -0.40
C VAL A 426 -22.86 -24.16 0.31
N ALA A 427 -24.12 -24.56 0.52
CA ALA A 427 -25.09 -23.75 1.26
C ALA A 427 -24.85 -23.81 2.77
N ASP A 428 -24.56 -25.00 3.30
CA ASP A 428 -24.39 -25.22 4.75
C ASP A 428 -23.14 -24.52 5.31
N THR A 429 -22.06 -24.46 4.52
CA THR A 429 -20.83 -23.75 4.92
C THR A 429 -20.96 -22.21 4.92
N ARG A 430 -21.90 -21.65 4.14
CA ARG A 430 -22.19 -20.21 4.16
C ARG A 430 -23.07 -19.83 5.34
N ALA A 431 -24.04 -20.67 5.70
CA ALA A 431 -24.87 -20.46 6.88
C ALA A 431 -24.04 -20.47 8.17
N GLN A 432 -23.09 -21.42 8.31
CA GLN A 432 -22.19 -21.47 9.47
C GLN A 432 -21.28 -20.23 9.58
N LYS A 433 -20.73 -19.74 8.47
CA LYS A 433 -19.92 -18.51 8.48
C LYS A 433 -20.72 -17.25 8.79
N ALA A 434 -21.99 -17.19 8.36
CA ALA A 434 -22.87 -16.07 8.68
C ALA A 434 -23.19 -16.04 10.18
N ALA A 435 -23.52 -17.19 10.77
CA ALA A 435 -23.77 -17.31 12.21
C ALA A 435 -22.53 -16.96 13.05
N GLU A 436 -21.33 -17.39 12.65
CA GLU A 436 -20.09 -17.03 13.35
C GLU A 436 -19.79 -15.52 13.28
N ALA A 437 -20.11 -14.88 12.15
CA ALA A 437 -19.93 -13.43 11.98
C ALA A 437 -20.92 -12.62 12.84
N GLU A 438 -22.14 -13.10 12.98
CA GLU A 438 -23.16 -12.48 13.84
C GLU A 438 -22.79 -12.61 15.32
N ALA A 439 -22.39 -13.79 15.78
CA ALA A 439 -21.92 -14.01 17.15
C ALA A 439 -20.72 -13.11 17.51
N LYS A 440 -19.78 -12.90 16.58
CA LYS A 440 -18.66 -11.96 16.78
C LYS A 440 -19.11 -10.51 16.88
N ARG A 441 -20.14 -10.10 16.14
CA ARG A 441 -20.69 -8.74 16.21
C ARG A 441 -21.39 -8.50 17.56
N GLU A 442 -22.16 -9.47 18.03
CA GLU A 442 -22.81 -9.40 19.34
C GLU A 442 -21.80 -9.35 20.48
N ALA A 443 -20.76 -10.20 20.45
CA ALA A 443 -19.70 -10.17 21.47
C ALA A 443 -18.96 -8.82 21.50
N LEU A 444 -18.70 -8.22 20.34
CA LEU A 444 -18.06 -6.90 20.26
C LEU A 444 -18.98 -5.78 20.76
N ALA A 445 -20.29 -5.87 20.50
CA ALA A 445 -21.28 -4.94 21.02
C ALA A 445 -21.38 -5.00 22.55
N GLN A 446 -21.40 -6.20 23.12
CA GLN A 446 -21.39 -6.42 24.57
C GLN A 446 -20.12 -5.85 25.23
N ALA A 447 -18.94 -6.12 24.65
CA ALA A 447 -17.68 -5.59 25.16
C ALA A 447 -17.64 -4.04 25.14
N LYS A 448 -18.19 -3.41 24.10
CA LYS A 448 -18.32 -1.94 24.03
C LYS A 448 -19.30 -1.39 25.06
N ALA A 449 -20.42 -2.05 25.28
CA ALA A 449 -21.41 -1.65 26.28
C ALA A 449 -20.81 -1.72 27.70
N GLU A 450 -20.08 -2.80 28.01
CA GLU A 450 -19.39 -2.95 29.30
C GLU A 450 -18.32 -1.88 29.51
N GLN A 451 -17.54 -1.58 28.49
CA GLN A 451 -16.52 -0.52 28.56
C GLN A 451 -17.15 0.87 28.74
N ALA A 452 -18.30 1.14 28.11
CA ALA A 452 -19.05 2.37 28.29
C ALA A 452 -19.60 2.50 29.73
N ALA A 453 -20.13 1.41 30.30
CA ALA A 453 -20.61 1.37 31.68
C ALA A 453 -19.47 1.67 32.68
N LYS A 454 -18.30 1.04 32.52
CA LYS A 454 -17.12 1.32 33.36
C LYS A 454 -16.65 2.77 33.27
N ARG A 455 -16.75 3.39 32.09
CA ARG A 455 -16.42 4.82 31.91
C ARG A 455 -17.44 5.74 32.57
N ALA A 456 -18.73 5.39 32.54
CA ALA A 456 -19.78 6.14 33.21
C ALA A 456 -19.60 6.09 34.73
N GLU A 457 -19.36 4.90 35.29
CA GLU A 457 -19.08 4.70 36.72
C GLU A 457 -17.84 5.50 37.17
N ALA A 458 -16.75 5.43 36.40
CA ALA A 458 -15.54 6.21 36.70
C ALA A 458 -15.77 7.73 36.62
N ALA A 459 -16.64 8.20 35.72
CA ALA A 459 -17.00 9.61 35.61
C ALA A 459 -17.89 10.06 36.79
N GLU A 460 -18.80 9.21 37.24
CA GLU A 460 -19.64 9.47 38.42
C GLU A 460 -18.81 9.50 39.70
N ALA A 461 -17.89 8.54 39.88
CA ALA A 461 -16.94 8.54 41.00
C ALA A 461 -16.09 9.81 41.03
N LYS A 462 -15.63 10.28 39.86
CA LYS A 462 -14.90 11.57 39.75
C LYS A 462 -15.77 12.78 40.11
N ARG A 463 -17.07 12.77 39.74
CA ARG A 463 -18.01 13.84 40.13
C ARG A 463 -18.30 13.83 41.63
N ALA A 464 -18.52 12.65 42.22
CA ALA A 464 -18.73 12.51 43.66
C ALA A 464 -17.50 12.98 44.47
N ALA A 465 -16.29 12.58 44.05
CA ALA A 465 -15.05 13.04 44.67
C ALA A 465 -14.83 14.56 44.52
N ALA A 466 -15.29 15.15 43.43
CA ALA A 466 -15.25 16.60 43.24
C ALA A 466 -16.28 17.34 44.11
N ALA A 467 -17.44 16.74 44.40
CA ALA A 467 -18.46 17.33 45.27
C ALA A 467 -18.13 17.23 46.77
N GLN A 468 -17.27 16.27 47.16
CA GLN A 468 -16.76 16.15 48.53
C GLN A 468 -15.60 17.10 48.84
N ARG A 469 -15.01 17.73 47.81
CA ARG A 469 -13.97 18.76 47.93
C ARG A 469 -14.61 20.14 47.90
#